data_AF-A0A820HGS3-F1
#
_entry.id   AF-A0A820HGS3-F1
#
_cell.length_a   1.000
_cell.length_b   1.000
_cell.length_c   1.000
_cell.angle_alpha   90.00
_cell.angle_beta   90.00
_cell.angle_gamma   90.00
#
_symmetry.space_group_name_H-M   'P 1'
#
loop_
_entity.id
_entity.type
_entity.pdbx_description
1 polymer ?
#
loop_
_entity_poly.entity_id
_entity_poly.type
_entity_poly.pdbx_seq_one_letter_code
_entity_poly.pdbx_strand_id
1 'polypeptide(L)'
;MNFSDYLVYAKSQMANLNQFRSICIVMGNESCDLDSTISACVYAYFLHTICSNPNEILHLPIMNTNQNTFGLRHEIRWFLKDNFSNVIFIDDINLNELYDQKKLEIILVDHHYLHSKLNEAVVEIIDHHQIKKDSILLKDSSAIKIELVGSCCTLVAEKILASNYKMTAQIAYLLTGPIIFDTVNFSSSA
;
A
#
# COMPACT_ATOMS: atom_id res chain seq x y z
N MET A 1 -18.23 2.28 3.51
CA MET A 1 -17.44 1.34 4.33
C MET A 1 -16.35 2.13 5.02
N ASN A 2 -16.11 1.95 6.31
CA ASN A 2 -14.97 2.60 6.99
C ASN A 2 -13.68 1.79 6.78
N PHE A 3 -12.54 2.30 7.25
CA PHE A 3 -11.23 1.64 7.07
C PHE A 3 -11.15 0.26 7.72
N SER A 4 -11.71 0.11 8.92
CA SER A 4 -11.70 -1.16 9.65
C SER A 4 -12.55 -2.22 8.95
N ASP A 5 -13.76 -1.86 8.55
CA ASP A 5 -14.65 -2.72 7.77
C ASP A 5 -13.99 -3.13 6.45
N TYR A 6 -13.24 -2.21 5.83
CA TYR A 6 -12.51 -2.48 4.60
C TYR A 6 -11.43 -3.53 4.77
N LEU A 7 -10.62 -3.48 5.83
CA LEU A 7 -9.59 -4.51 6.04
C LEU A 7 -10.21 -5.90 6.29
N VAL A 8 -11.32 -5.96 7.02
CA VAL A 8 -12.08 -7.21 7.19
C VAL A 8 -12.64 -7.69 5.84
N TYR A 9 -13.22 -6.79 5.05
CA TYR A 9 -13.73 -7.09 3.71
C TYR A 9 -12.61 -7.60 2.80
N ALA A 10 -11.50 -6.88 2.67
CA ALA A 10 -10.35 -7.24 1.85
C ALA A 10 -9.85 -8.64 2.19
N LYS A 11 -9.67 -8.94 3.48
CA LYS A 11 -9.26 -10.26 3.95
C LYS A 11 -10.28 -11.36 3.60
N SER A 12 -11.58 -11.07 3.70
CA SER A 12 -12.63 -12.02 3.31
C SER A 12 -12.64 -12.34 1.80
N GLN A 13 -12.20 -11.39 0.96
CA GLN A 13 -12.15 -11.58 -0.49
C GLN A 13 -11.00 -12.48 -0.95
N MET A 14 -10.03 -12.79 -0.08
CA MET A 14 -8.94 -13.73 -0.37
C MET A 14 -9.42 -15.12 -0.80
N ALA A 15 -10.61 -15.55 -0.35
CA ALA A 15 -11.20 -16.81 -0.78
C ALA A 15 -11.93 -16.72 -2.14
N ASN A 16 -12.13 -15.51 -2.69
CA ASN A 16 -13.00 -15.25 -3.84
C ASN A 16 -12.30 -14.46 -4.96
N LEU A 17 -10.97 -14.41 -4.98
CA LEU A 17 -10.17 -13.65 -5.94
C LEU A 17 -10.57 -13.89 -7.41
N ASN A 18 -10.99 -15.12 -7.74
CA ASN A 18 -11.39 -15.51 -9.09
C ASN A 18 -12.63 -14.76 -9.63
N GLN A 19 -13.46 -14.20 -8.76
CA GLN A 19 -14.67 -13.47 -9.15
C GLN A 19 -14.34 -12.09 -9.76
N PHE A 20 -13.16 -11.56 -9.46
CA PHE A 20 -12.74 -10.25 -9.95
C PHE A 20 -12.06 -10.37 -11.31
N ARG A 21 -12.26 -9.33 -12.13
CA ARG A 21 -11.61 -9.18 -13.44
C ARG A 21 -10.15 -8.78 -13.26
N SER A 22 -9.89 -7.87 -12.33
CA SER A 22 -8.56 -7.38 -11.98
C SER A 22 -8.39 -7.30 -10.47
N ILE A 23 -7.16 -7.51 -10.00
CA ILE A 23 -6.75 -7.41 -8.61
C ILE A 23 -5.59 -6.43 -8.56
N CYS A 24 -5.87 -5.27 -7.98
CA CYS A 24 -4.90 -4.21 -7.76
C CYS A 24 -4.31 -4.36 -6.36
N ILE A 25 -3.03 -4.67 -6.30
CA ILE A 25 -2.29 -4.84 -5.06
C ILE A 25 -1.55 -3.54 -4.76
N VAL A 26 -1.70 -3.04 -3.54
CA VAL A 26 -0.84 -1.99 -3.02
C VAL A 26 0.10 -2.64 -2.01
N MET A 27 1.41 -2.51 -2.24
CA MET A 27 2.41 -3.12 -1.39
C MET A 27 3.63 -2.22 -1.24
N GLY A 28 4.29 -2.34 -0.09
CA GLY A 28 5.52 -1.61 0.18
C GLY A 28 6.80 -2.44 0.09
N ASN A 29 7.87 -1.91 0.67
CA ASN A 29 9.16 -2.59 0.73
C ASN A 29 9.13 -3.85 1.63
N GLU A 30 10.17 -4.68 1.54
CA GLU A 30 10.28 -5.93 2.30
C GLU A 30 10.58 -5.72 3.80
N SER A 31 11.03 -4.52 4.18
CA SER A 31 11.19 -4.14 5.59
C SER A 31 9.83 -4.20 6.29
N CYS A 32 8.77 -3.82 5.56
CA CYS A 32 7.39 -3.76 6.03
C CYS A 32 7.32 -3.05 7.39
N ASP A 33 8.00 -1.90 7.47
CA ASP A 33 7.95 -0.96 8.58
C ASP A 33 6.58 -0.26 8.69
N LEU A 34 6.50 0.69 9.62
CA LEU A 34 5.26 1.43 9.86
C LEU A 34 4.83 2.26 8.64
N ASP A 35 5.77 2.90 7.94
CA ASP A 35 5.47 3.76 6.79
C ASP A 35 4.92 2.97 5.61
N SER A 36 5.65 1.95 5.16
CA SER A 36 5.22 1.05 4.09
C SER A 36 3.87 0.38 4.40
N THR A 37 3.67 -0.07 5.63
CA THR A 37 2.44 -0.75 6.06
C THR A 37 1.23 0.19 6.01
N ILE A 38 1.35 1.37 6.60
CA ILE A 38 0.24 2.34 6.63
C ILE A 38 -0.02 2.91 5.24
N SER A 39 1.03 3.25 4.49
CA SER A 39 0.93 3.71 3.10
C SER A 39 0.13 2.71 2.25
N ALA A 40 0.46 1.42 2.34
CA ALA A 40 -0.23 0.38 1.56
C ALA A 40 -1.70 0.23 1.99
N CYS A 41 -1.96 0.11 3.30
CA CYS A 41 -3.31 -0.05 3.83
C CYS A 41 -4.22 1.13 3.48
N VAL A 42 -3.74 2.35 3.70
CA VAL A 42 -4.54 3.57 3.50
C VAL A 42 -4.77 3.82 2.01
N TYR A 43 -3.75 3.63 1.17
CA TYR A 43 -3.90 3.86 -0.26
C TYR A 43 -4.82 2.82 -0.92
N ALA A 44 -4.71 1.54 -0.55
CA ALA A 44 -5.64 0.51 -1.03
C ALA A 44 -7.10 0.80 -0.61
N TYR A 45 -7.30 1.24 0.63
CA TYR A 45 -8.61 1.67 1.11
C TYR A 45 -9.14 2.86 0.30
N PHE A 46 -8.31 3.88 0.08
CA PHE A 46 -8.68 5.05 -0.71
C PHE A 46 -9.13 4.64 -2.12
N LEU A 47 -8.33 3.83 -2.82
CA LEU A 47 -8.67 3.33 -4.16
C LEU A 47 -9.98 2.54 -4.16
N HIS A 48 -10.20 1.68 -3.16
CA HIS A 48 -11.47 0.99 -2.99
C HIS A 48 -12.65 1.97 -2.85
N THR A 49 -12.51 3.05 -2.08
CA THR A 49 -13.60 4.01 -1.86
C THR A 49 -13.96 4.86 -3.08
N ILE A 50 -13.00 5.12 -3.97
CA ILE A 50 -13.22 5.93 -5.18
C ILE A 50 -13.43 5.08 -6.44
N CYS A 51 -13.36 3.75 -6.32
CA CYS A 51 -13.47 2.83 -7.45
C CYS A 51 -14.87 2.89 -8.07
N SER A 52 -14.93 3.18 -9.37
CA SER A 52 -16.18 3.18 -10.12
C SER A 52 -16.75 1.77 -10.35
N ASN A 53 -15.91 0.74 -10.35
CA ASN A 53 -16.27 -0.65 -10.69
C ASN A 53 -15.87 -1.65 -9.58
N PRO A 54 -16.41 -1.51 -8.35
CA PRO A 54 -15.98 -2.29 -7.18
C PRO A 54 -16.28 -3.80 -7.27
N ASN A 55 -17.14 -4.22 -8.20
CA ASN A 55 -17.44 -5.63 -8.46
C ASN A 55 -16.46 -6.26 -9.47
N GLU A 56 -15.67 -5.45 -10.18
CA GLU A 56 -14.71 -5.94 -11.19
C GLU A 56 -13.27 -5.84 -10.72
N ILE A 57 -12.95 -4.81 -9.92
CA ILE A 57 -11.58 -4.52 -9.47
C ILE A 57 -11.53 -4.62 -7.95
N LEU A 58 -10.71 -5.54 -7.45
CA LEU A 58 -10.43 -5.68 -6.03
C LEU A 58 -9.13 -4.97 -5.68
N HIS A 59 -9.17 -4.06 -4.70
CA HIS A 59 -7.98 -3.39 -4.18
C HIS A 59 -7.56 -4.04 -2.86
N LEU A 60 -6.34 -4.57 -2.78
CA LEU A 60 -5.82 -5.27 -1.60
C LEU A 60 -4.51 -4.63 -1.10
N PRO A 61 -4.39 -4.32 0.20
CA PRO A 61 -3.10 -4.02 0.78
C PRO A 61 -2.38 -5.33 1.11
N ILE A 62 -1.17 -5.52 0.58
CA ILE A 62 -0.35 -6.69 0.85
C ILE A 62 0.92 -6.25 1.58
N MET A 63 1.15 -6.85 2.75
CA MET A 63 2.38 -6.70 3.52
C MET A 63 3.47 -7.53 2.84
N ASN A 64 4.52 -6.89 2.36
CA ASN A 64 5.60 -7.54 1.61
C ASN A 64 6.58 -8.29 2.53
N THR A 65 6.04 -9.09 3.43
CA THR A 65 6.78 -9.93 4.37
C THR A 65 5.89 -11.10 4.76
N ASN A 66 6.49 -12.19 5.22
CA ASN A 66 5.74 -13.36 5.63
C ASN A 66 5.03 -13.10 6.97
N GLN A 67 3.89 -13.76 7.19
CA GLN A 67 3.14 -13.61 8.45
C GLN A 67 4.00 -13.92 9.68
N ASN A 68 4.90 -14.90 9.60
CA ASN A 68 5.74 -15.34 10.71
C ASN A 68 6.85 -14.35 11.09
N THR A 69 7.24 -13.43 10.20
CA THR A 69 8.25 -12.39 10.45
C THR A 69 7.65 -11.07 10.94
N PHE A 70 6.33 -10.89 10.82
CA PHE A 70 5.65 -9.64 11.12
C PHE A 70 5.35 -9.43 12.61
N GLY A 71 5.21 -10.51 13.39
CA GLY A 71 4.70 -10.48 14.76
C GLY A 71 5.48 -9.63 15.78
N LEU A 72 6.70 -9.20 15.45
CA LEU A 72 7.58 -8.40 16.31
C LEU A 72 7.45 -6.87 16.09
N ARG A 73 6.60 -6.41 15.18
CA ARG A 73 6.42 -4.98 14.85
C ARG A 73 5.39 -4.32 15.79
N HIS A 74 5.86 -3.96 16.99
CA HIS A 74 5.02 -3.44 18.07
C HIS A 74 4.32 -2.12 17.70
N GLU A 75 5.02 -1.24 16.98
CA GLU A 75 4.53 0.03 16.48
C GLU A 75 3.33 -0.15 15.53
N ILE A 76 3.43 -1.08 14.58
CA ILE A 76 2.32 -1.39 13.66
C ILE A 76 1.13 -1.96 14.43
N ARG A 77 1.38 -2.88 15.36
CA ARG A 77 0.33 -3.46 16.21
C ARG A 77 -0.39 -2.39 17.02
N TRP A 78 0.35 -1.40 17.52
CA TRP A 78 -0.21 -0.28 18.26
C TRP A 78 -1.07 0.63 17.37
N PHE A 79 -0.63 0.92 16.13
CA PHE A 79 -1.37 1.75 15.19
C PHE A 79 -2.63 1.08 14.66
N LEU A 80 -2.53 -0.18 14.22
CA LEU A 80 -3.65 -0.91 13.62
C LEU A 80 -4.63 -1.47 14.67
N LYS A 81 -4.19 -1.65 15.92
CA LYS A 81 -5.01 -2.18 17.03
C LYS A 81 -5.70 -3.49 16.61
N ASP A 82 -7.02 -3.57 16.72
CA ASP A 82 -7.81 -4.74 16.36
C ASP A 82 -7.68 -5.11 14.87
N ASN A 83 -7.38 -4.12 14.01
CA ASN A 83 -7.19 -4.35 12.57
C ASN A 83 -5.88 -5.07 12.25
N PHE A 84 -4.94 -5.16 13.18
CA PHE A 84 -3.67 -5.87 12.96
C PHE A 84 -3.90 -7.33 12.54
N SER A 85 -4.96 -7.96 13.04
CA SER A 85 -5.34 -9.32 12.65
C SER A 85 -5.88 -9.46 11.23
N ASN A 86 -6.26 -8.34 10.59
CA ASN A 86 -6.89 -8.29 9.27
C ASN A 86 -5.93 -7.92 8.14
N VAL A 87 -4.65 -7.68 8.43
CA VAL A 87 -3.65 -7.52 7.37
C VAL A 87 -3.47 -8.83 6.60
N ILE A 88 -3.02 -8.69 5.35
CA ILE A 88 -2.81 -9.77 4.39
C ILE A 88 -1.32 -9.75 4.02
N PHE A 89 -0.70 -10.92 3.99
CA PHE A 89 0.73 -11.08 3.78
C PHE A 89 1.03 -11.59 2.36
N ILE A 90 2.29 -11.43 1.94
CA ILE A 90 2.74 -11.89 0.63
C ILE A 90 2.60 -13.41 0.45
N ASP A 91 2.68 -14.18 1.54
CA ASP A 91 2.51 -15.63 1.55
C ASP A 91 1.03 -16.08 1.56
N ASP A 92 0.07 -15.15 1.74
CA ASP A 92 -1.36 -15.44 1.64
C ASP A 92 -1.86 -15.47 0.17
N ILE A 93 -1.05 -15.01 -0.78
CA ILE A 93 -1.48 -14.77 -2.17
C ILE A 93 -0.43 -15.21 -3.19
N ASN A 94 -0.86 -15.94 -4.23
CA ASN A 94 0.01 -16.32 -5.33
C ASN A 94 0.04 -15.24 -6.42
N LEU A 95 0.94 -14.26 -6.29
CA LEU A 95 1.06 -13.17 -7.27
C LEU A 95 1.43 -13.66 -8.67
N ASN A 96 2.27 -14.69 -8.77
CA ASN A 96 2.67 -15.23 -10.07
C ASN A 96 1.48 -15.82 -10.82
N GLU A 97 0.57 -16.50 -10.13
CA GLU A 97 -0.65 -17.03 -10.73
C GLU A 97 -1.57 -15.91 -11.24
N LEU A 98 -1.78 -14.85 -10.45
CA LEU A 98 -2.56 -13.69 -10.88
C LEU A 98 -1.93 -12.98 -12.08
N TYR A 99 -0.61 -12.87 -12.09
CA TYR A 99 0.15 -12.32 -13.21
C TYR A 99 -0.02 -13.15 -14.49
N ASP A 100 0.16 -14.46 -14.39
CA ASP A 100 0.05 -15.38 -15.53
C ASP A 100 -1.40 -15.42 -16.07
N GLN A 101 -2.40 -15.20 -15.21
CA GLN A 101 -3.82 -15.03 -15.58
C GLN A 101 -4.15 -13.63 -16.16
N LYS A 102 -3.19 -12.69 -16.20
CA LYS A 102 -3.37 -11.29 -16.63
C LYS A 102 -4.42 -10.54 -15.81
N LYS A 103 -4.52 -10.85 -14.51
CA LYS A 103 -5.42 -10.21 -13.55
C LYS A 103 -4.71 -9.29 -12.56
N LEU A 104 -3.39 -9.23 -12.59
CA LEU A 104 -2.60 -8.53 -11.57
C LEU A 104 -2.21 -7.11 -12.02
N GLU A 105 -2.49 -6.15 -11.15
CA GLU A 105 -1.92 -4.80 -11.18
C GLU A 105 -1.22 -4.55 -9.83
N ILE A 106 -0.07 -3.91 -9.84
CA ILE A 106 0.71 -3.62 -8.62
C ILE A 106 0.96 -2.11 -8.51
N ILE A 107 0.73 -1.57 -7.33
CA ILE A 107 1.09 -0.23 -6.92
C ILE A 107 2.15 -0.37 -5.84
N LEU A 108 3.31 0.24 -6.08
CA LEU A 108 4.39 0.28 -5.11
C LEU A 108 4.29 1.56 -4.29
N VAL A 109 4.31 1.42 -2.97
CA VAL A 109 4.42 2.51 -2.02
C VAL A 109 5.69 2.35 -1.21
N ASP A 110 6.39 3.43 -0.85
CA ASP A 110 7.62 3.36 -0.04
C ASP A 110 8.72 2.46 -0.64
N HIS A 111 8.61 2.24 -1.96
CA HIS A 111 9.50 1.47 -2.80
C HIS A 111 9.19 1.78 -4.27
N HIS A 112 10.16 1.56 -5.17
CA HIS A 112 10.01 1.88 -6.60
C HIS A 112 10.43 0.76 -7.55
N TYR A 113 10.74 -0.44 -7.06
CA TYR A 113 11.19 -1.54 -7.91
C TYR A 113 10.88 -2.91 -7.30
N LEU A 114 10.58 -3.91 -8.13
CA LEU A 114 10.54 -5.32 -7.72
C LEU A 114 11.63 -6.13 -8.43
N HIS A 115 12.39 -6.93 -7.68
CA HIS A 115 13.38 -7.86 -8.24
C HIS A 115 12.73 -9.13 -8.82
N SER A 116 11.72 -9.00 -9.69
CA SER A 116 11.01 -10.13 -10.29
C SER A 116 10.29 -9.76 -11.60
N LYS A 117 9.77 -10.77 -12.32
CA LYS A 117 8.89 -10.57 -13.49
C LYS A 117 7.63 -9.74 -13.18
N LEU A 118 7.22 -9.70 -11.91
CA LEU A 118 6.04 -8.94 -11.47
C LEU A 118 6.23 -7.43 -11.60
N ASN A 119 7.47 -6.95 -11.79
CA ASN A 119 7.72 -5.54 -12.08
C ASN A 119 7.01 -5.07 -13.37
N GLU A 120 6.68 -5.97 -14.29
CA GLU A 120 5.88 -5.67 -15.49
C GLU A 120 4.39 -5.41 -15.18
N ALA A 121 3.91 -5.86 -14.02
CA ALA A 121 2.55 -5.63 -13.54
C ALA A 121 2.43 -4.33 -12.72
N VAL A 122 3.54 -3.63 -12.47
CA VAL A 122 3.52 -2.35 -11.74
C VAL A 122 2.85 -1.30 -12.62
N VAL A 123 1.87 -0.59 -12.05
CA VAL A 123 1.08 0.45 -12.73
C VAL A 123 1.24 1.83 -12.10
N GLU A 124 1.67 1.91 -10.83
CA GLU A 124 1.91 3.17 -10.13
C GLU A 124 3.01 3.02 -9.07
N ILE A 125 3.77 4.09 -8.84
CA ILE A 125 4.83 4.18 -7.83
C ILE A 125 4.65 5.46 -7.01
N ILE A 126 4.66 5.32 -5.68
CA ILE A 126 4.67 6.42 -4.72
C ILE A 126 5.83 6.17 -3.75
N ASP A 127 6.92 6.91 -3.87
CA ASP A 127 8.12 6.63 -3.07
C ASP A 127 8.82 7.91 -2.64
N HIS A 128 9.53 7.86 -1.52
CA HIS A 128 10.32 8.98 -1.00
C HIS A 128 11.83 8.71 -0.98
N HIS A 129 12.25 7.52 -1.40
CA HIS A 129 13.66 7.16 -1.49
C HIS A 129 14.37 7.78 -2.70
N GLN A 130 15.69 7.89 -2.60
CA GLN A 130 16.52 8.29 -3.74
C GLN A 130 16.48 7.21 -4.83
N ILE A 131 16.20 7.66 -6.06
CA ILE A 131 16.20 6.79 -7.24
C ILE A 131 17.64 6.45 -7.61
N LYS A 132 17.96 5.16 -7.69
CA LYS A 132 19.17 4.70 -8.39
C LYS A 132 18.89 4.72 -9.88
N LYS A 133 19.84 5.22 -10.69
CA LYS A 133 19.71 5.21 -12.16
C LYS A 133 19.26 3.83 -12.65
N ASP A 134 18.29 3.80 -13.57
CA ASP A 134 17.74 2.61 -14.26
C ASP A 134 16.81 1.69 -13.45
N SER A 135 16.35 2.11 -12.26
CA SER A 135 15.45 1.31 -11.41
C SER A 135 13.96 1.42 -11.75
N ILE A 136 13.53 2.47 -12.46
CA ILE A 136 12.12 2.71 -12.78
C ILE A 136 11.86 2.38 -14.24
N LEU A 137 11.02 1.37 -14.46
CA LEU A 137 10.67 0.86 -15.79
C LEU A 137 9.29 1.34 -16.29
N LEU A 138 8.53 2.05 -15.45
CA LEU A 138 7.23 2.61 -15.81
C LEU A 138 7.37 3.67 -16.90
N LYS A 139 6.63 3.49 -18.00
CA LYS A 139 6.65 4.42 -19.14
C LYS A 139 5.77 5.66 -18.92
N ASP A 140 4.71 5.52 -18.15
CA ASP A 140 3.81 6.63 -17.82
C ASP A 140 4.38 7.40 -16.62
N SER A 141 4.94 8.57 -16.88
CA SER A 141 5.49 9.43 -15.83
C SER A 141 4.44 10.00 -14.90
N SER A 142 3.16 10.06 -15.30
CA SER A 142 2.08 10.56 -14.45
C SER A 142 1.71 9.60 -13.32
N ALA A 143 2.05 8.32 -13.48
CA ALA A 143 1.87 7.27 -12.48
C ALA A 143 3.07 7.11 -11.54
N ILE A 144 4.06 8.02 -11.63
CA ILE A 144 5.23 8.02 -10.76
C ILE A 144 5.21 9.30 -9.92
N LYS A 145 5.07 9.15 -8.60
CA LYS A 145 5.28 10.23 -7.63
C LYS A 145 6.45 9.87 -6.75
N ILE A 146 7.61 10.47 -7.02
CA ILE A 146 8.81 10.28 -6.22
C ILE A 146 9.37 11.63 -5.80
N GLU A 147 9.37 11.88 -4.49
CA GLU A 147 9.76 13.16 -3.89
C GLU A 147 10.48 12.91 -2.57
N LEU A 148 11.59 13.62 -2.33
CA LEU A 148 12.36 13.48 -1.10
C LEU A 148 11.62 14.16 0.06
N VAL A 149 10.85 13.37 0.81
CA VAL A 149 10.14 13.75 2.03
C VAL A 149 10.48 12.78 3.17
N GLY A 150 10.11 13.13 4.40
CA GLY A 150 10.47 12.33 5.58
C GLY A 150 9.72 10.99 5.70
N SER A 151 8.60 10.82 5.00
CA SER A 151 7.78 9.60 5.03
C SER A 151 6.93 9.50 3.78
N CYS A 152 6.81 8.31 3.18
CA CYS A 152 5.92 7.98 2.08
C CYS A 152 4.45 8.30 2.38
N CYS A 153 4.01 8.15 3.63
CA CYS A 153 2.66 8.56 4.06
C CYS A 153 2.35 10.03 3.76
N THR A 154 3.36 10.90 3.67
CA THR A 154 3.20 12.29 3.20
C THR A 154 2.68 12.32 1.76
N LEU A 155 3.31 11.55 0.87
CA LEU A 155 2.96 11.51 -0.55
C LEU A 155 1.59 10.85 -0.76
N VAL A 156 1.28 9.80 0.00
CA VAL A 156 -0.05 9.18 0.02
C VAL A 156 -1.11 10.18 0.48
N ALA A 157 -0.84 10.94 1.55
CA ALA A 157 -1.75 11.98 2.04
C ALA A 157 -2.02 13.06 0.98
N GLU A 158 -0.97 13.55 0.31
CA GLU A 158 -1.08 14.53 -0.77
C GLU A 158 -1.94 14.02 -1.92
N LYS A 159 -1.76 12.76 -2.37
CA LYS A 159 -2.58 12.18 -3.42
C LYS A 159 -4.05 12.10 -3.04
N ILE A 160 -4.35 11.71 -1.80
CA ILE A 160 -5.73 11.66 -1.30
C ILE A 160 -6.32 13.07 -1.25
N LEU A 161 -5.59 14.06 -0.74
CA LEU A 161 -6.04 15.44 -0.62
C LEU A 161 -6.22 16.15 -1.97
N ALA A 162 -5.44 15.77 -2.99
CA ALA A 162 -5.60 16.27 -4.35
C ALA A 162 -6.86 15.74 -5.05
N SER A 163 -7.51 14.73 -4.48
CA SER A 163 -8.78 14.18 -4.98
C SER A 163 -9.99 14.87 -4.33
N ASN A 164 -11.20 14.60 -4.85
CA ASN A 164 -12.45 15.05 -4.20
C ASN A 164 -12.83 14.22 -2.95
N TYR A 165 -11.95 13.33 -2.49
CA TYR A 165 -12.20 12.50 -1.32
C TYR A 165 -12.10 13.29 -0.02
N LYS A 166 -13.13 13.19 0.82
CA LYS A 166 -13.13 13.79 2.15
C LYS A 166 -12.39 12.87 3.14
N MET A 167 -11.13 13.18 3.39
CA MET A 167 -10.31 12.44 4.37
C MET A 167 -10.99 12.43 5.75
N THR A 168 -11.14 11.24 6.33
CA THR A 168 -11.70 11.07 7.67
C THR A 168 -10.63 11.28 8.73
N ALA A 169 -11.05 11.59 9.97
CA ALA A 169 -10.12 11.70 11.10
C ALA A 169 -9.31 10.42 11.34
N GLN A 170 -9.90 9.25 11.08
CA GLN A 170 -9.21 7.96 11.20
C GLN A 170 -8.06 7.84 10.19
N ILE A 171 -8.31 8.18 8.92
CA ILE A 171 -7.28 8.13 7.87
C ILE A 171 -6.20 9.17 8.11
N ALA A 172 -6.58 10.40 8.50
CA ALA A 172 -5.62 11.43 8.86
C ALA A 172 -4.72 11.01 10.03
N TYR A 173 -5.28 10.39 11.07
CA TYR A 173 -4.52 9.85 12.20
C TYR A 173 -3.54 8.76 11.77
N LEU A 174 -4.01 7.80 10.95
CA LEU A 174 -3.16 6.72 10.45
C LEU A 174 -1.98 7.28 9.67
N LEU A 175 -2.20 8.20 8.73
CA LEU A 175 -1.13 8.82 7.92
C LEU A 175 -0.18 9.70 8.74
N THR A 176 -0.70 10.45 9.72
CA THR A 176 0.13 11.36 10.53
C THR A 176 1.10 10.60 11.43
N GLY A 177 0.75 9.37 11.84
CA GLY A 177 1.57 8.52 12.70
C GLY A 177 2.98 8.25 12.16
N PRO A 178 3.11 7.57 11.01
CA PRO A 178 4.38 7.33 10.34
C PRO A 178 5.13 8.64 10.06
N ILE A 179 4.44 9.69 9.58
CA ILE A 179 5.05 11.00 9.33
C ILE A 179 5.75 11.53 10.59
N ILE A 180 5.09 11.49 11.75
CA ILE A 180 5.70 11.91 13.02
C ILE A 180 6.81 10.93 13.42
N PHE A 181 6.62 9.63 13.23
CA PHE A 181 7.57 8.61 13.64
C PHE A 181 8.89 8.70 12.86
N ASP A 182 8.83 8.72 11.53
CA ASP A 182 10.00 8.73 10.65
C ASP A 182 10.75 10.06 10.70
N THR A 183 10.03 11.17 10.94
CA THR A 183 10.66 12.49 11.11
C THR A 183 11.11 12.78 12.54
N VAL A 184 11.02 11.81 13.45
CA VAL A 184 11.35 11.97 14.88
C VAL A 184 10.66 13.22 15.45
N ASN A 185 9.35 13.31 15.19
CA ASN A 185 8.49 14.45 15.51
C ASN A 185 8.99 15.77 14.89
N PHE A 186 9.22 15.76 13.57
CA PHE A 186 9.71 16.90 12.79
C PHE A 186 11.03 17.48 13.30
N SER A 187 11.89 16.65 13.88
CA SER A 187 13.22 17.08 14.31
C SER A 187 14.05 17.46 13.08
N SER A 188 14.70 18.62 13.12
CA SER A 188 15.61 19.05 12.06
C SER A 188 16.88 18.19 11.94
N SER A 189 17.09 17.26 12.87
CA SER A 189 18.23 16.34 12.91
C SER A 189 17.90 14.92 12.42
N ALA A 190 16.63 14.69 12.03
CA ALA A 190 16.18 13.41 11.48
C ALA A 190 16.63 13.25 10.02
#